data_AF-A0A1V6WNV5-F1
#
_entry.id   AF-A0A1V6WNV5-F1
#
_cell.length_a   1.000
_cell.length_b   1.000
_cell.length_c   1.000
_cell.angle_alpha   90.00
_cell.angle_beta   90.00
_cell.angle_gamma   90.00
#
_symmetry.space_group_name_H-M   'P 1'
#
loop_
_entity.id
_entity.type
_entity.pdbx_description
1 polymer ?
#
loop_
_entity_poly.entity_id
_entity_poly.type
_entity_poly.pdbx_seq_one_letter_code
_entity_poly.pdbx_strand_id
1 'polypeptide(L)'
;MARDKELVPAIRERICELHAIGWGYRRIHKRYPDISLTTIRYTVNKESERRDGVSKPRSGRPKKLTEADKGIILNAIHEDPKITA
;
A
#
# COMPACT_ATOMS: atom_id res chain seq x y z
N MET A 1 7.93 15.39 11.41
CA MET A 1 6.73 14.65 10.92
C MET A 1 6.14 13.85 12.08
N ALA A 2 4.83 13.94 12.34
CA ALA A 2 4.16 13.05 13.29
C ALA A 2 4.31 11.59 12.82
N ARG A 3 4.48 10.63 13.74
CA ARG A 3 4.84 9.23 13.47
C ARG A 3 3.90 8.49 12.50
N ASP A 4 2.70 9.01 12.28
CA ASP A 4 1.61 8.28 11.63
C ASP A 4 1.24 8.79 10.23
N LYS A 5 1.86 9.88 9.74
CA LYS A 5 1.58 10.38 8.39
C LYS A 5 2.47 9.70 7.36
N GLU A 6 1.85 9.02 6.41
CA GLU A 6 2.54 8.51 5.23
C GLU A 6 3.23 9.64 4.45
N LEU A 7 4.37 9.33 3.82
CA LEU A 7 4.98 10.25 2.87
C LEU A 7 4.02 10.50 1.70
N VAL A 8 4.05 11.71 1.14
CA VAL A 8 3.35 12.02 -0.10
C VAL A 8 3.97 11.20 -1.24
N PRO A 9 3.18 10.64 -2.18
CA PRO A 9 3.71 9.83 -3.29
C PRO A 9 4.87 10.50 -4.05
N ALA A 10 4.74 11.79 -4.39
CA ALA A 10 5.79 12.55 -5.06
C ALA A 10 7.13 12.59 -4.29
N ILE A 11 7.09 12.57 -2.95
CA ILE A 11 8.30 12.49 -2.13
C ILE A 11 8.93 11.10 -2.20
N ARG A 12 8.12 10.03 -2.29
CA ARG A 12 8.65 8.66 -2.45
C ARG A 12 9.33 8.50 -3.80
N GLU A 13 8.67 8.93 -4.87
CA GLU A 13 9.23 8.93 -6.23
C GLU A 13 10.55 9.69 -6.25
N ARG A 14 10.58 10.89 -5.66
CA ARG A 14 11.81 11.69 -5.63
C ARG A 14 12.95 11.02 -4.86
N ILE A 15 12.65 10.31 -3.77
CA ILE A 15 13.66 9.53 -3.04
C ILE A 15 14.22 8.40 -3.92
N CYS A 16 13.36 7.70 -4.64
CA CYS A 16 13.74 6.61 -5.54
C CYS A 16 14.55 7.10 -6.74
N GLU A 17 14.17 8.23 -7.35
CA GLU A 17 14.94 8.90 -8.41
C GLU A 17 16.35 9.26 -7.94
N LEU A 18 16.47 9.88 -6.77
CA LEU A 18 17.78 10.27 -6.22
C LEU A 18 18.66 9.05 -5.96
N HIS A 19 18.08 7.97 -5.46
CA HIS A 19 18.82 6.72 -5.27
C HIS A 19 19.22 6.10 -6.61
N ALA A 20 18.35 6.12 -7.63
CA ALA A 20 18.63 5.61 -8.97
C ALA A 20 19.81 6.33 -9.65
N ILE A 21 19.97 7.65 -9.42
CA ILE A 21 21.14 8.41 -9.90
C ILE A 21 22.38 8.28 -8.98
N GLY A 22 22.38 7.32 -8.05
CA GLY A 22 23.54 6.96 -7.22
C GLY A 22 23.70 7.74 -5.92
N TRP A 23 22.67 8.47 -5.45
CA TRP A 23 22.77 9.13 -4.13
C TRP A 23 22.68 8.11 -3.00
N GLY A 24 23.68 8.09 -2.12
CA GLY A 24 23.64 7.32 -0.89
C GLY A 24 22.59 7.83 0.12
N TYR A 25 22.05 6.94 0.93
CA TYR A 25 20.97 7.24 1.89
C TYR A 25 21.25 8.44 2.82
N ARG A 26 22.49 8.58 3.31
CA ARG A 26 22.89 9.73 4.15
C ARG A 26 22.82 11.06 3.40
N ARG A 27 23.13 11.06 2.11
CA ARG A 27 23.04 12.25 1.25
C ARG A 27 21.58 12.63 1.00
N ILE A 28 20.72 11.64 0.78
CA ILE A 28 19.26 11.85 0.64
C ILE A 28 18.68 12.41 1.94
N HIS A 29 19.06 11.87 3.11
CA HIS A 29 18.63 12.38 4.41
C HIS A 29 19.08 13.82 4.66
N LYS A 30 20.31 14.19 4.28
CA LYS A 30 20.75 15.59 4.36
C LYS A 30 19.87 16.55 3.54
N ARG A 31 19.30 16.07 2.42
CA ARG A 31 18.35 16.84 1.60
C ARG A 31 16.94 16.87 2.20
N TYR A 32 16.54 15.79 2.85
CA TYR A 32 15.23 15.63 3.50
C TYR A 32 15.40 15.30 5.00
N PRO A 33 15.82 16.27 5.83
CA PRO A 33 16.18 16.00 7.23
C PRO A 33 14.97 15.54 8.07
N ASP A 34 13.76 15.92 7.68
CA ASP A 34 12.52 15.50 8.36
C ASP A 34 12.14 14.04 8.10
N ILE A 35 12.78 13.39 7.12
CA ILE A 35 12.53 11.99 6.76
C ILE A 35 13.66 11.15 7.34
N SER A 36 13.31 10.22 8.23
CA SER A 36 14.30 9.37 8.86
C SER A 36 15.06 8.50 7.84
N LEU A 37 16.32 8.16 8.15
CA LEU A 37 17.12 7.25 7.33
C LEU A 37 16.46 5.89 7.12
N THR A 38 15.75 5.38 8.12
CA THR A 38 15.02 4.10 8.02
C THR A 38 13.84 4.22 7.06
N THR A 39 13.10 5.33 7.09
CA THR A 39 12.03 5.62 6.13
C THR A 39 12.58 5.72 4.70
N ILE A 40 13.73 6.37 4.49
CA ILE A 40 14.36 6.46 3.16
C ILE A 40 14.72 5.07 2.64
N ARG A 41 15.41 4.24 3.44
CA ARG A 41 15.74 2.85 3.06
C ARG A 41 14.49 2.03 2.77
N TYR A 42 13.49 2.11 3.64
CA TYR A 42 12.22 1.41 3.45
C TYR A 42 11.52 1.84 2.17
N THR A 43 11.58 3.14 1.83
CA THR A 43 10.99 3.68 0.61
C THR A 43 11.65 3.06 -0.62
N VAL A 44 12.99 3.09 -0.70
CA VAL A 44 13.74 2.49 -1.81
C VAL A 44 13.47 0.98 -1.93
N ASN A 45 13.53 0.25 -0.81
CA ASN A 45 13.34 -1.21 -0.82
C ASN A 45 11.94 -1.64 -1.28
N LYS A 46 10.92 -0.81 -1.03
CA LYS A 46 9.51 -1.11 -1.36
C LYS A 46 9.08 -0.57 -2.70
N GLU A 47 9.98 0.07 -3.46
CA GLU A 47 9.61 0.72 -4.72
C GLU A 47 9.00 -0.26 -5.73
N SER A 48 9.56 -1.47 -5.85
CA SER A 48 9.04 -2.51 -6.74
C SER A 48 7.65 -3.02 -6.38
N GLU A 49 7.21 -2.83 -5.13
CA GLU A 49 5.88 -3.24 -4.67
C GLU A 49 4.83 -2.13 -4.86
N ARG A 50 5.25 -0.89 -5.12
CA ARG A 50 4.34 0.26 -5.31
C ARG A 50 3.90 0.38 -6.76
N ARG A 51 2.75 1.02 -6.95
CA ARG A 51 2.27 1.55 -8.23
C ARG A 51 2.00 3.03 -8.02
N ASP A 52 2.58 3.89 -8.86
CA ASP A 52 2.43 5.36 -8.80
C ASP A 52 2.75 5.96 -7.42
N GLY A 53 3.79 5.45 -6.75
CA GLY A 53 4.21 5.92 -5.43
C GLY A 53 3.23 5.62 -4.28
N VAL A 54 2.14 4.89 -4.54
CA VAL A 54 1.13 4.50 -3.55
C VAL A 54 1.49 3.16 -2.90
N SER A 55 1.40 3.11 -1.57
CA SER A 55 1.63 1.88 -0.81
C SER A 55 0.51 0.87 -1.06
N LYS A 56 0.89 -0.42 -1.15
CA LYS A 56 -0.08 -1.51 -1.29
C LYS A 56 -1.05 -1.51 -0.09
N PRO A 57 -2.38 -1.56 -0.32
CA PRO A 57 -3.33 -1.67 0.77
C PRO A 57 -3.11 -2.95 1.57
N ARG A 58 -3.38 -2.90 2.88
CA ARG A 58 -3.31 -4.08 3.74
C ARG A 58 -4.35 -5.10 3.25
N SER A 59 -3.99 -6.38 3.26
CA SER A 59 -4.89 -7.48 2.85
C SER A 59 -6.18 -7.57 3.67
N GLY A 60 -6.22 -6.93 4.84
CA GLY A 60 -7.37 -6.97 5.72
C GLY A 60 -7.60 -8.35 6.34
N ARG A 61 -8.68 -8.47 7.09
CA ARG A 61 -9.11 -9.76 7.66
C ARG A 61 -9.73 -10.62 6.55
N PRO A 62 -9.37 -11.92 6.44
CA PRO A 62 -10.07 -12.84 5.55
C PRO A 62 -11.58 -12.85 5.83
N LYS A 63 -12.39 -12.86 4.77
CA LYS A 63 -13.85 -12.95 4.88
C LYS A 63 -14.26 -14.41 5.05
N LYS A 64 -15.36 -14.65 5.78
CA LYS A 64 -15.92 -16.01 5.95
C LYS A 64 -16.50 -16.58 4.65
N LEU A 65 -17.03 -15.72 3.80
CA LEU A 65 -17.64 -16.08 2.51
C LEU A 65 -16.69 -15.70 1.38
N THR A 66 -16.46 -16.65 0.48
CA THR A 66 -15.82 -16.41 -0.82
C THR A 66 -16.80 -15.74 -1.79
N GLU A 67 -16.31 -15.24 -2.92
CA GLU A 67 -17.20 -14.70 -3.97
C GLU A 67 -18.09 -15.79 -4.59
N ALA A 68 -17.60 -17.04 -4.64
CA ALA A 68 -18.39 -18.19 -5.06
C ALA A 68 -19.55 -18.45 -4.08
N ASP A 69 -19.28 -18.44 -2.77
CA ASP A 69 -20.31 -18.64 -1.75
C ASP A 69 -21.40 -17.56 -1.84
N LYS A 70 -21.01 -16.30 -2.08
CA LYS A 70 -21.99 -15.22 -2.31
C LYS A 70 -22.81 -15.44 -3.57
N GLY A 71 -22.20 -15.94 -4.65
CA GLY A 71 -22.92 -16.28 -5.87
C GLY A 71 -23.99 -17.34 -5.64
N ILE A 72 -23.66 -18.38 -4.87
CA ILE A 72 -24.60 -19.44 -4.48
C ILE A 72 -25.77 -18.85 -3.68
N ILE A 73 -25.47 -18.02 -2.67
CA ILE A 73 -26.50 -17.37 -1.84
C ILE A 73 -27.40 -16.47 -2.70
N LEU A 74 -26.83 -15.68 -3.61
CA LEU A 74 -27.58 -14.78 -4.49
C LEU A 74 -28.50 -15.55 -5.44
N ASN A 75 -28.03 -16.66 -6.02
CA ASN A 75 -28.84 -17.51 -6.88
C ASN A 75 -30.01 -18.14 -6.10
N ALA A 76 -29.75 -18.64 -4.89
CA ALA A 76 -30.80 -19.21 -4.04
C ALA A 76 -31.90 -18.17 -3.70
N ILE A 77 -31.53 -16.92 -3.41
CA ILE A 77 -32.49 -15.83 -3.17
C ILE A 77 -33.26 -15.48 -4.45
N HIS A 78 -32.61 -15.54 -5.61
CA HIS A 78 -33.27 -15.26 -6.89
C HIS A 78 -34.27 -16.36 -7.27
N GLU A 79 -33.96 -17.63 -6.98
CA GLU A 79 -34.83 -18.78 -7.24
C GLU A 79 -36.01 -18.83 -6.26
N ASP A 80 -35.78 -18.56 -4.98
CA ASP A 80 -36.84 -18.41 -3.98
C ASP A 80 -36.62 -17.14 -3.14
N PRO A 81 -37.30 -16.03 -3.47
CA PRO A 81 -37.18 -14.77 -2.74
C PRO A 81 -37.62 -14.82 -1.27
N LYS A 82 -38.32 -15.88 -0.85
CA LYS A 82 -38.73 -16.08 0.54
C LYS A 82 -37.74 -16.94 1.32
N ILE A 83 -36.67 -17.42 0.68
CA ILE A 83 -35.65 -18.20 1.36
C ILE A 83 -35.00 -17.37 2.46
N THR A 84 -35.04 -17.88 3.68
CA THR A 84 -34.40 -17.28 4.85
C THR A 84 -33.46 -18.31 5.47
N ALA A 85 -32.28 -17.85 5.88
CA ALA A 85 -31.28 -18.65 6.57
C ALA A 85 -31.73 -19.08 7.97
#